data_AF-A0A661G8R7-F1
#
_entry.id   AF-A0A661G8R7-F1
#
_cell.length_a   1.000
_cell.length_b   1.000
_cell.length_c   1.000
_cell.angle_alpha   90.00
_cell.angle_beta   90.00
_cell.angle_gamma   90.00
#
_symmetry.space_group_name_H-M   'P 1'
#
loop_
_entity.id
_entity.type
_entity.pdbx_description
1 polymer ?
#
loop_
_entity_poly.entity_id
_entity_poly.type
_entity_poly.pdbx_seq_one_letter_code
_entity_poly.pdbx_strand_id
1 'polypeptide(L)'
;MQSRFRTIFIATISTLVLFGAITAEATSRHPVRGNNGVVASSSAIASEVGVEILKKGGNAVDAAVATAFALAVTWPTAGNIGGGGFLIYHGVDGETAAFDFREKAPLAATKTMYLDEDGNVRDNSNHDGILAVGVPGTVAGLELAHQRLGSLPWEDLLQPAIDLARNGIPISWHLHDSFKYHKVSWDKYPSSGKIFLHEDGTFYQPGEIWVQDDLAETLERIQDNGKDGFYKGKTARLIADFMKKNGGIITREDLGKY
;
A
#
# COMPACT_ATOMS: atom_id res chain seq x y z
N MET A 1 -33.03 -66.21 13.34
CA MET A 1 -33.46 -64.79 13.46
C MET A 1 -32.29 -63.81 13.53
N GLN A 2 -31.13 -64.18 14.09
CA GLN A 2 -29.97 -63.29 14.25
C GLN A 2 -29.17 -62.97 12.96
N SER A 3 -29.11 -63.87 11.96
CA SER A 3 -28.29 -63.60 10.76
C SER A 3 -28.93 -62.60 9.78
N ARG A 4 -30.26 -62.62 9.63
CA ARG A 4 -30.99 -61.67 8.76
C ARG A 4 -30.91 -60.21 9.27
N PHE A 5 -30.90 -60.01 10.58
CA PHE A 5 -30.71 -58.68 11.18
C PHE A 5 -29.30 -58.14 10.92
N ARG A 6 -28.29 -59.01 10.95
CA ARG A 6 -26.88 -58.64 10.69
C ARG A 6 -26.66 -58.18 9.25
N THR A 7 -27.27 -58.86 8.28
CA THR A 7 -27.15 -58.50 6.85
C THR A 7 -27.88 -57.20 6.53
N ILE A 8 -29.06 -56.97 7.12
CA ILE A 8 -29.81 -55.71 6.94
C ILE A 8 -29.06 -54.54 7.61
N PHE A 9 -28.48 -54.74 8.79
CA PHE A 9 -27.74 -53.70 9.50
C PHE A 9 -26.45 -53.26 8.76
N ILE A 10 -25.73 -54.21 8.16
CA ILE A 10 -24.52 -53.92 7.35
C ILE A 10 -24.88 -53.24 6.02
N ALA A 11 -25.99 -53.62 5.39
CA ALA A 11 -26.46 -52.97 4.16
C ALA A 11 -26.89 -51.51 4.41
N THR A 12 -27.57 -51.22 5.51
CA THR A 12 -28.01 -49.84 5.85
C THR A 12 -26.84 -48.91 6.19
N ILE A 13 -25.79 -49.41 6.86
CA ILE A 13 -24.58 -48.63 7.15
C ILE A 13 -23.78 -48.35 5.87
N SER A 14 -23.73 -49.31 4.93
CA SER A 14 -23.02 -49.13 3.66
C SER A 14 -23.67 -48.05 2.77
N THR A 15 -25.00 -47.95 2.78
CA THR A 15 -25.73 -46.91 2.03
C THR A 15 -25.60 -45.53 2.69
N LEU A 16 -25.49 -45.44 4.02
CA LEU A 16 -25.25 -44.17 4.72
C LEU A 16 -23.84 -43.62 4.48
N VAL A 17 -22.84 -44.49 4.35
CA VAL A 17 -21.45 -44.07 4.06
C VAL A 17 -21.30 -43.59 2.61
N LEU A 18 -22.06 -44.16 1.66
CA LEU A 18 -22.07 -43.70 0.26
C LEU A 18 -22.81 -42.36 0.06
N PHE A 19 -23.76 -41.99 0.93
CA PHE A 19 -24.41 -40.67 0.89
C PHE A 19 -23.64 -39.58 1.65
N GLY A 20 -22.81 -39.95 2.64
CA GLY A 20 -22.00 -38.99 3.41
C GLY A 20 -20.73 -38.52 2.69
N ALA A 21 -20.33 -39.17 1.59
CA ALA A 21 -19.09 -38.87 0.88
C ALA A 21 -19.24 -37.85 -0.27
N ILE A 22 -20.44 -37.33 -0.54
CA ILE A 22 -20.73 -36.47 -1.71
C ILE A 22 -20.83 -34.97 -1.37
N THR A 23 -20.73 -34.55 -0.11
CA THR A 23 -20.83 -33.12 0.26
C THR A 23 -19.72 -32.62 1.17
N ALA A 24 -18.53 -33.21 1.06
CA ALA A 24 -17.30 -32.57 1.53
C ALA A 24 -16.67 -31.78 0.37
N GLU A 25 -17.42 -30.90 -0.29
CA GLU A 25 -16.76 -29.72 -0.84
C GLU A 25 -16.23 -28.98 0.37
N ALA A 26 -14.91 -29.09 0.60
CA ALA A 26 -14.22 -28.24 1.56
C ALA A 26 -14.71 -26.81 1.31
N THR A 27 -15.25 -26.16 2.36
CA THR A 27 -15.83 -24.82 2.38
C THR A 27 -14.76 -23.75 2.10
N SER A 28 -14.06 -23.90 0.98
CA SER A 28 -13.05 -23.01 0.46
C SER A 28 -13.75 -22.04 -0.47
N ARG A 29 -13.46 -20.74 -0.31
CA ARG A 29 -13.97 -19.73 -1.23
C ARG A 29 -13.45 -20.04 -2.62
N HIS A 30 -14.33 -20.04 -3.61
CA HIS A 30 -13.91 -20.19 -5.00
C HIS A 30 -12.96 -19.04 -5.37
N PRO A 31 -11.79 -19.33 -5.98
CA PRO A 31 -10.89 -18.28 -6.42
C PRO A 31 -11.53 -17.46 -7.54
N VAL A 32 -11.24 -16.16 -7.55
CA VAL A 32 -11.53 -15.31 -8.72
C VAL A 32 -10.74 -15.84 -9.91
N ARG A 33 -11.37 -15.88 -11.08
CA ARG A 33 -10.76 -16.34 -12.34
C ARG A 33 -10.75 -15.22 -13.35
N GLY A 34 -9.63 -15.02 -14.03
CA GLY A 34 -9.48 -14.12 -15.17
C GLY A 34 -8.81 -14.87 -16.33
N ASN A 35 -9.27 -14.65 -17.56
CA ASN A 35 -8.73 -15.34 -18.74
C ASN A 35 -7.41 -14.73 -19.25
N ASN A 36 -7.11 -13.48 -18.89
CA ASN A 36 -6.00 -12.70 -19.46
C ASN A 36 -5.02 -12.22 -18.39
N GLY A 37 -5.52 -11.69 -17.28
CA GLY A 37 -4.72 -11.19 -16.18
C GLY A 37 -5.57 -10.97 -14.94
N VAL A 38 -4.91 -10.90 -13.78
CA VAL A 38 -5.53 -10.68 -12.48
C VAL A 38 -4.66 -9.71 -11.69
N VAL A 39 -5.28 -8.75 -11.02
CA VAL A 39 -4.64 -7.88 -10.03
C VAL A 39 -5.38 -8.08 -8.71
N ALA A 40 -4.63 -8.26 -7.63
CA ALA A 40 -5.17 -8.41 -6.29
C ALA A 40 -4.45 -7.45 -5.34
N SER A 41 -5.21 -6.62 -4.62
CA SER A 41 -4.70 -5.72 -3.59
C SER A 41 -5.71 -5.52 -2.46
N SER A 42 -5.31 -4.80 -1.39
CA SER A 42 -6.19 -4.47 -0.26
C SER A 42 -7.27 -3.45 -0.59
N SER A 43 -7.22 -2.81 -1.77
CA SER A 43 -8.19 -1.83 -2.23
C SER A 43 -8.85 -2.30 -3.52
N ALA A 44 -10.18 -2.37 -3.53
CA ALA A 44 -10.92 -2.72 -4.74
C ALA A 44 -10.66 -1.70 -5.87
N ILE A 45 -10.62 -0.41 -5.52
CA ILE A 45 -10.32 0.68 -6.46
C ILE A 45 -8.91 0.52 -7.05
N ALA A 46 -7.90 0.25 -6.22
CA ALA A 46 -6.53 0.08 -6.72
C ALA A 46 -6.37 -1.18 -7.58
N SER A 47 -7.08 -2.26 -7.24
CA SER A 47 -7.10 -3.48 -8.06
C SER A 47 -7.71 -3.21 -9.43
N GLU A 48 -8.80 -2.43 -9.49
CA GLU A 48 -9.42 -2.00 -10.75
C GLU A 48 -8.46 -1.14 -11.58
N VAL A 49 -7.74 -0.19 -10.96
CA VAL A 49 -6.69 0.60 -11.65
C VAL A 49 -5.67 -0.33 -12.33
N GLY A 50 -5.14 -1.32 -11.61
CA GLY A 50 -4.21 -2.29 -12.19
C GLY A 50 -4.82 -3.09 -13.34
N VAL A 51 -6.08 -3.52 -13.21
CA VAL A 51 -6.81 -4.22 -14.28
C VAL A 51 -6.99 -3.33 -15.51
N GLU A 52 -7.31 -2.04 -15.34
CA GLU A 52 -7.43 -1.09 -16.44
C GLU A 52 -6.10 -0.88 -17.16
N ILE A 53 -4.98 -0.88 -16.44
CA ILE A 53 -3.65 -0.85 -17.06
C ILE A 53 -3.38 -2.11 -17.89
N LEU A 54 -3.74 -3.30 -17.38
CA LEU A 54 -3.64 -4.53 -18.17
C LEU A 54 -4.53 -4.48 -19.43
N LYS A 55 -5.76 -3.95 -19.31
CA LYS A 55 -6.69 -3.78 -20.45
C LYS A 55 -6.16 -2.79 -21.50
N LYS A 56 -5.38 -1.78 -21.08
CA LYS A 56 -4.67 -0.84 -21.96
C LYS A 56 -3.46 -1.47 -22.66
N GLY A 57 -3.15 -2.75 -22.40
CA GLY A 57 -2.03 -3.46 -22.99
C GLY A 57 -0.73 -3.35 -22.20
N GLY A 58 -0.77 -2.79 -20.98
CA GLY A 58 0.37 -2.79 -20.07
C GLY A 58 0.68 -4.19 -19.55
N ASN A 59 1.92 -4.38 -19.13
CA ASN A 59 2.38 -5.64 -18.58
C ASN A 59 2.15 -5.71 -17.05
N ALA A 60 2.60 -6.81 -16.42
CA ALA A 60 2.46 -7.00 -14.98
C ALA A 60 3.20 -5.94 -14.14
N VAL A 61 4.32 -5.40 -14.63
CA VAL A 61 5.06 -4.33 -13.94
C VAL A 61 4.32 -3.00 -14.06
N ASP A 62 3.81 -2.66 -15.24
CA ASP A 62 2.97 -1.46 -15.44
C ASP A 62 1.76 -1.48 -14.50
N ALA A 63 1.05 -2.60 -14.45
CA ALA A 63 -0.12 -2.79 -13.59
C ALA A 63 0.26 -2.72 -12.10
N ALA A 64 1.39 -3.30 -11.70
CA ALA A 64 1.88 -3.24 -10.32
C ALA A 64 2.23 -1.81 -9.89
N VAL A 65 2.91 -1.04 -10.76
CA VAL A 65 3.28 0.36 -10.51
C VAL A 65 2.03 1.23 -10.33
N ALA A 66 1.08 1.15 -11.26
CA ALA A 66 -0.16 1.92 -11.16
C ALA A 66 -1.01 1.53 -9.95
N THR A 67 -1.08 0.23 -9.63
CA THR A 67 -1.75 -0.27 -8.42
C THR A 67 -1.09 0.29 -7.16
N ALA A 68 0.25 0.35 -7.11
CA ALA A 68 0.97 0.87 -5.95
C ALA A 68 0.72 2.37 -5.72
N PHE A 69 0.71 3.19 -6.78
CA PHE A 69 0.33 4.60 -6.68
C PHE A 69 -1.14 4.78 -6.30
N ALA A 70 -2.05 3.97 -6.84
CA ALA A 70 -3.45 3.98 -6.43
C ALA A 70 -3.64 3.56 -4.96
N LEU A 71 -2.84 2.63 -4.44
CA LEU A 71 -2.83 2.27 -3.01
C LEU A 71 -2.32 3.42 -2.13
N ALA A 72 -1.36 4.23 -2.61
CA ALA A 72 -0.91 5.42 -1.87
C ALA A 72 -2.03 6.44 -1.62
N VAL A 73 -3.10 6.40 -2.43
CA VAL A 73 -4.29 7.25 -2.29
C VAL A 73 -5.42 6.52 -1.54
N THR A 74 -5.68 5.27 -1.93
CA THR A 74 -6.88 4.53 -1.49
C THR A 74 -6.68 3.69 -0.24
N TRP A 75 -5.44 3.48 0.18
CA TRP A 75 -5.08 2.65 1.33
C TRP A 75 -3.96 3.28 2.17
N PRO A 76 -4.17 4.49 2.73
CA PRO A 76 -3.12 5.27 3.39
C PRO A 76 -2.55 4.63 4.67
N THR A 77 -3.18 3.58 5.19
CA THR A 77 -2.65 2.78 6.31
C THR A 77 -1.35 2.05 5.93
N ALA A 78 -1.12 1.78 4.63
CA ALA A 78 0.08 1.05 4.18
C ALA A 78 0.56 1.43 2.77
N GLY A 79 -0.36 1.64 1.82
CA GLY A 79 -0.01 2.18 0.50
C GLY A 79 0.61 3.55 0.67
N ASN A 80 1.72 3.83 0.00
CA ASN A 80 2.52 5.00 0.34
C ASN A 80 3.40 5.50 -0.82
N ILE A 81 3.76 6.77 -0.73
CA ILE A 81 4.97 7.34 -1.37
C ILE A 81 6.01 7.78 -0.33
N GLY A 82 5.68 7.68 0.97
CA GLY A 82 6.50 8.13 2.11
C GLY A 82 7.17 7.00 2.90
N GLY A 83 7.12 5.76 2.43
CA GLY A 83 7.81 4.60 3.00
C GLY A 83 8.64 3.88 1.93
N GLY A 84 8.71 2.55 1.98
CA GLY A 84 9.47 1.72 1.05
C GLY A 84 8.94 0.30 0.93
N GLY A 85 9.71 -0.59 0.31
CA GLY A 85 9.30 -1.97 0.10
C GLY A 85 10.16 -2.74 -0.89
N PHE A 86 9.54 -3.77 -1.49
CA PHE A 86 10.17 -4.65 -2.45
C PHE A 86 9.20 -4.99 -3.60
N LEU A 87 9.73 -5.18 -4.81
CA LEU A 87 9.00 -5.75 -5.94
C LEU A 87 9.75 -6.99 -6.41
N ILE A 88 9.04 -8.11 -6.48
CA ILE A 88 9.57 -9.37 -7.01
C ILE A 88 8.94 -9.60 -8.38
N TYR A 89 9.80 -9.79 -9.38
CA TYR A 89 9.43 -9.99 -10.76
C TYR A 89 9.79 -11.40 -11.22
N HIS A 90 8.88 -12.01 -11.98
CA HIS A 90 9.14 -13.22 -12.75
C HIS A 90 8.56 -13.05 -14.15
N GLY A 91 9.44 -13.04 -15.15
CA GLY A 91 9.12 -12.80 -16.55
C GLY A 91 8.71 -14.07 -17.29
N VAL A 92 8.05 -13.87 -18.44
CA VAL A 92 7.65 -14.97 -19.34
C VAL A 92 8.85 -15.66 -20.00
N ASP A 93 9.98 -14.99 -20.05
CA ASP A 93 11.28 -15.48 -20.52
C ASP A 93 12.06 -16.24 -19.42
N GLY A 94 11.50 -16.32 -18.21
CA GLY A 94 12.13 -16.93 -17.05
C GLY A 94 13.07 -16.00 -16.27
N GLU A 95 13.20 -14.72 -16.66
CA GLU A 95 13.94 -13.74 -15.86
C GLU A 95 13.28 -13.59 -14.49
N THR A 96 14.11 -13.56 -13.44
CA THR A 96 13.67 -13.20 -12.09
C THR A 96 14.49 -12.03 -11.59
N ALA A 97 13.81 -11.04 -11.01
CA ALA A 97 14.45 -9.87 -10.42
C ALA A 97 13.80 -9.50 -9.09
N ALA A 98 14.58 -8.88 -8.21
CA ALA A 98 14.10 -8.26 -6.99
C ALA A 98 14.54 -6.79 -6.99
N PHE A 99 13.58 -5.88 -6.80
CA PHE A 99 13.83 -4.46 -6.63
C PHE A 99 13.70 -4.16 -5.14
N ASP A 100 14.81 -3.81 -4.51
CA ASP A 100 14.87 -3.35 -3.13
C ASP A 100 14.78 -1.82 -3.12
N PHE A 101 13.67 -1.33 -2.60
CA PHE A 101 13.44 0.09 -2.36
C PHE A 101 13.03 0.30 -0.90
N ARG A 102 13.69 -0.43 -0.01
CA ARG A 102 13.56 -0.22 1.43
C ARG A 102 14.07 1.17 1.80
N GLU A 103 13.47 1.74 2.83
CA GLU A 103 13.92 3.00 3.39
C GLU A 103 15.36 2.91 3.89
N LYS A 104 16.11 4.01 3.74
CA LYS A 104 17.48 4.11 4.27
C LYS A 104 17.48 4.93 5.56
N ALA A 105 18.31 4.54 6.53
CA ALA A 105 18.56 5.39 7.67
C ALA A 105 19.14 6.74 7.17
N PRO A 106 18.67 7.89 7.71
CA PRO A 106 19.24 9.19 7.36
C PRO A 106 20.75 9.24 7.67
N LEU A 107 21.51 10.06 6.96
CA LEU A 107 22.95 10.25 7.11
C LEU A 107 23.35 10.64 8.53
N ALA A 108 22.48 11.37 9.23
CA ALA A 108 22.67 11.78 10.62
C ALA A 108 22.22 10.71 11.65
N ALA A 109 21.70 9.56 11.21
CA ALA A 109 21.29 8.50 12.11
C ALA A 109 22.48 7.92 12.86
N THR A 110 22.29 7.58 14.13
CA THR A 110 23.32 6.99 14.98
C THR A 110 22.80 5.75 15.67
N LYS A 111 23.70 4.86 16.07
CA LYS A 111 23.35 3.60 16.77
C LYS A 111 22.48 3.81 18.01
N THR A 112 22.63 4.94 18.70
CA THR A 112 22.01 5.23 20.00
C THR A 112 20.95 6.33 19.93
N MET A 113 20.52 6.76 18.74
CA MET A 113 19.61 7.91 18.59
C MET A 113 18.23 7.77 19.26
N TYR A 114 17.83 6.54 19.60
CA TYR A 114 16.57 6.24 20.29
C TYR A 114 16.72 5.98 21.78
N LEU A 115 17.96 5.95 22.29
CA LEU A 115 18.22 5.55 23.66
C LEU A 115 18.21 6.76 24.62
N ASP A 116 17.80 6.53 25.85
CA ASP A 116 18.03 7.42 26.99
C ASP A 116 19.40 7.17 27.63
N GLU A 117 19.69 7.86 28.73
CA GLU A 117 20.97 7.78 29.44
C GLU A 117 21.21 6.40 30.08
N ASP A 118 20.14 5.67 30.38
CA ASP A 118 20.19 4.32 30.95
C ASP A 118 20.26 3.23 29.87
N GLY A 119 20.23 3.62 28.60
CA GLY A 119 20.29 2.71 27.45
C GLY A 119 18.95 2.08 27.07
N ASN A 120 17.83 2.59 27.60
CA ASN A 120 16.49 2.14 27.24
C ASN A 120 15.93 2.94 26.07
N VAL A 121 14.98 2.37 25.34
CA VAL A 121 14.30 3.09 24.25
C VAL A 121 13.39 4.16 24.84
N ARG A 122 13.60 5.42 24.43
CA ARG A 122 12.83 6.58 24.89
C ARG A 122 11.46 6.61 24.22
N ASP A 123 10.39 6.55 25.01
CA ASP A 123 9.00 6.84 24.59
C ASP A 123 8.56 6.19 23.27
N ASN A 124 8.97 4.93 23.02
CA ASN A 124 8.69 4.23 21.76
C ASN A 124 9.19 4.97 20.49
N SER A 125 10.21 5.83 20.61
CA SER A 125 10.71 6.73 19.55
C SER A 125 11.23 6.02 18.29
N ASN A 126 11.46 4.71 18.37
CA ASN A 126 11.83 3.85 17.25
C ASN A 126 10.62 3.38 16.43
N HIS A 127 9.39 3.55 16.93
CA HIS A 127 8.14 3.22 16.24
C HIS A 127 7.23 4.45 16.06
N ASP A 128 7.23 5.36 17.03
CA ASP A 128 6.36 6.52 17.05
C ASP A 128 7.15 7.82 17.00
N GLY A 129 6.79 8.71 16.08
CA GLY A 129 7.33 10.06 16.00
C GLY A 129 8.29 10.28 14.83
N ILE A 130 8.79 11.51 14.71
CA ILE A 130 9.51 11.97 13.53
C ILE A 130 10.83 11.22 13.28
N LEU A 131 11.48 10.72 14.34
CA LEU A 131 12.74 10.01 14.24
C LEU A 131 12.58 8.58 13.73
N ALA A 132 11.38 7.99 13.82
CA ALA A 132 11.11 6.63 13.35
C ALA A 132 11.06 6.52 11.81
N VAL A 133 11.15 7.66 11.09
CA VAL A 133 11.02 7.72 9.64
C VAL A 133 12.37 7.55 8.95
N GLY A 134 12.48 6.53 8.09
CA GLY A 134 13.59 6.37 7.16
C GLY A 134 13.38 7.18 5.87
N VAL A 135 14.46 7.38 5.10
CA VAL A 135 14.39 8.07 3.80
C VAL A 135 13.52 7.22 2.84
N PRO A 136 12.37 7.75 2.35
CA PRO A 136 11.41 6.96 1.58
C PRO A 136 11.97 6.42 0.27
N GLY A 137 11.58 5.19 -0.10
CA GLY A 137 12.07 4.49 -1.28
C GLY A 137 11.06 4.18 -2.38
N THR A 138 9.77 4.17 -2.07
CA THR A 138 8.73 3.67 -2.99
C THR A 138 8.79 4.32 -4.37
N VAL A 139 8.90 5.65 -4.45
CA VAL A 139 8.89 6.36 -5.74
C VAL A 139 10.08 5.94 -6.62
N ALA A 140 11.29 5.91 -6.07
CA ALA A 140 12.48 5.51 -6.83
C ALA A 140 12.44 4.03 -7.24
N GLY A 141 11.95 3.15 -6.36
CA GLY A 141 11.82 1.73 -6.67
C GLY A 141 10.84 1.43 -7.79
N LEU A 142 9.67 2.06 -7.76
CA LEU A 142 8.64 1.89 -8.78
C LEU A 142 9.09 2.48 -10.12
N GLU A 143 9.72 3.66 -10.13
CA GLU A 143 10.29 4.24 -11.35
C GLU A 143 11.39 3.35 -11.92
N LEU A 144 12.30 2.81 -11.08
CA LEU A 144 13.36 1.91 -11.54
C LEU A 144 12.80 0.62 -12.16
N ALA A 145 11.76 0.04 -11.55
CA ALA A 145 11.08 -1.13 -12.09
C ALA A 145 10.41 -0.82 -13.43
N HIS A 146 9.73 0.32 -13.54
CA HIS A 146 9.11 0.80 -14.77
C HIS A 146 10.13 1.08 -15.88
N GLN A 147 11.22 1.77 -15.58
CA GLN A 147 12.28 2.05 -16.57
C GLN A 147 12.90 0.78 -17.13
N ARG A 148 13.02 -0.28 -16.31
CA ARG A 148 13.66 -1.53 -16.71
C ARG A 148 12.69 -2.48 -17.43
N LEU A 149 11.45 -2.57 -16.95
CA LEU A 149 10.52 -3.64 -17.31
C LEU A 149 9.13 -3.13 -17.72
N GLY A 150 8.84 -1.84 -17.62
CA GLY A 150 7.58 -1.24 -18.02
C GLY A 150 7.43 -1.14 -19.53
N SER A 151 6.19 -1.00 -20.00
CA SER A 151 5.88 -0.93 -21.43
C SER A 151 4.94 0.23 -21.81
N LEU A 152 4.20 0.78 -20.85
CA LEU A 152 3.38 1.98 -21.07
C LEU A 152 4.11 3.27 -20.66
N PRO A 153 3.69 4.44 -21.17
CA PRO A 153 4.17 5.72 -20.68
C PRO A 153 4.02 5.87 -19.16
N TRP A 154 5.02 6.46 -18.49
CA TRP A 154 5.00 6.70 -17.04
C TRP A 154 3.76 7.49 -16.60
N GLU A 155 3.37 8.48 -17.40
CA GLU A 155 2.20 9.32 -17.14
C GLU A 155 0.90 8.51 -17.03
N ASP A 156 0.73 7.48 -17.85
CA ASP A 156 -0.45 6.61 -17.86
C ASP A 156 -0.58 5.79 -16.57
N LEU A 157 0.54 5.52 -15.88
CA LEU A 157 0.56 4.74 -14.65
C LEU A 157 0.26 5.60 -13.41
N LEU A 158 0.55 6.90 -13.46
CA LEU A 158 0.31 7.83 -12.35
C LEU A 158 -1.04 8.52 -12.45
N GLN A 159 -1.53 8.79 -13.66
CA GLN A 159 -2.76 9.54 -13.88
C GLN A 159 -3.95 9.00 -13.07
N PRO A 160 -4.19 7.66 -12.99
CA PRO A 160 -5.30 7.15 -12.20
C PRO A 160 -5.19 7.52 -10.71
N ALA A 161 -3.99 7.53 -10.13
CA ALA A 161 -3.80 7.92 -8.74
C ALA A 161 -3.98 9.43 -8.53
N ILE A 162 -3.53 10.25 -9.49
CA ILE A 162 -3.77 11.70 -9.50
C ILE A 162 -5.28 11.98 -9.51
N ASP A 163 -6.02 11.34 -10.41
CA ASP A 163 -7.47 11.52 -10.53
C ASP A 163 -8.20 11.09 -9.26
N LEU A 164 -7.81 9.97 -8.65
CA LEU A 164 -8.38 9.50 -7.38
C LEU A 164 -8.10 10.48 -6.23
N ALA A 165 -6.90 11.07 -6.18
CA ALA A 165 -6.55 12.02 -5.13
C ALA A 165 -7.25 13.38 -5.33
N ARG A 166 -7.36 13.84 -6.58
CA ARG A 166 -7.93 15.15 -6.97
C ARG A 166 -9.45 15.16 -6.91
N ASN A 167 -10.09 14.13 -7.46
CA ASN A 167 -11.56 14.02 -7.49
C ASN A 167 -12.11 13.39 -6.22
N GLY A 168 -11.23 12.74 -5.44
CA GLY A 168 -11.56 12.06 -4.20
C GLY A 168 -12.14 10.66 -4.40
N ILE A 169 -12.22 9.93 -3.29
CA ILE A 169 -12.77 8.57 -3.23
C ILE A 169 -13.86 8.48 -2.16
N PRO A 170 -14.86 7.59 -2.33
CA PRO A 170 -15.81 7.34 -1.27
C PRO A 170 -15.11 6.68 -0.08
N ILE A 171 -15.34 7.21 1.11
CA ILE A 171 -14.87 6.61 2.35
C ILE A 171 -15.55 5.25 2.53
N SER A 172 -14.75 4.21 2.69
CA SER A 172 -15.23 2.89 3.05
C SER A 172 -15.37 2.76 4.57
N TRP A 173 -16.10 1.74 5.03
CA TRP A 173 -16.13 1.38 6.45
C TRP A 173 -14.73 1.13 7.01
N HIS A 174 -13.86 0.48 6.22
CA HIS A 174 -12.47 0.26 6.63
C HIS A 174 -11.70 1.57 6.82
N LEU A 175 -11.80 2.52 5.87
CA LEU A 175 -11.12 3.81 5.99
C LEU A 175 -11.64 4.60 7.20
N HIS A 176 -12.95 4.63 7.40
CA HIS A 176 -13.57 5.27 8.55
C HIS A 176 -13.04 4.72 9.88
N ASP A 177 -12.99 3.39 10.02
CA ASP A 177 -12.49 2.74 11.23
C ASP A 177 -10.97 2.95 11.40
N SER A 178 -10.20 2.91 10.31
CA SER A 178 -8.76 3.22 10.32
C SER A 178 -8.51 4.65 10.79
N PHE A 179 -9.32 5.61 10.33
CA PHE A 179 -9.16 7.01 10.71
C PHE A 179 -9.42 7.21 12.20
N LYS A 180 -10.46 6.57 12.74
CA LYS A 180 -10.73 6.56 14.18
C LYS A 180 -9.58 5.99 14.99
N TYR A 181 -9.02 4.86 14.55
CA TYR A 181 -7.93 4.19 15.24
C TYR A 181 -6.67 5.06 15.34
N HIS A 182 -6.36 5.84 14.29
CA HIS A 182 -5.11 6.62 14.22
C HIS A 182 -5.23 8.07 14.71
N LYS A 183 -6.42 8.54 15.12
CA LYS A 183 -6.65 9.95 15.50
C LYS A 183 -5.63 10.51 16.50
N VAL A 184 -5.23 9.71 17.50
CA VAL A 184 -4.28 10.14 18.55
C VAL A 184 -2.94 10.60 17.96
N SER A 185 -2.50 10.00 16.85
CA SER A 185 -1.26 10.38 16.18
C SER A 185 -1.37 11.73 15.45
N TRP A 186 -2.58 12.14 15.05
CA TRP A 186 -2.80 13.38 14.31
C TRP A 186 -2.88 14.62 15.20
N ASP A 187 -3.23 14.45 16.47
CA ASP A 187 -3.18 15.56 17.43
C ASP A 187 -1.72 16.06 17.62
N LYS A 188 -0.72 15.19 17.38
CA LYS A 188 0.71 15.56 17.35
C LYS A 188 1.11 16.34 16.09
N TYR A 189 0.43 16.10 14.97
CA TYR A 189 0.76 16.66 13.65
C TYR A 189 -0.50 17.26 12.99
N PRO A 190 -0.78 18.56 13.19
CA PRO A 190 -1.98 19.21 12.64
C PRO A 190 -2.14 19.07 11.13
N SER A 191 -1.03 18.91 10.39
CA SER A 191 -1.05 18.63 8.95
C SER A 191 -1.81 17.35 8.61
N SER A 192 -1.72 16.31 9.44
CA SER A 192 -2.45 15.06 9.25
C SER A 192 -3.94 15.25 9.56
N GLY A 193 -4.26 15.95 10.66
CA GLY A 193 -5.65 16.25 11.03
C GLY A 193 -6.41 16.99 9.91
N LYS A 194 -5.75 17.95 9.24
CA LYS A 194 -6.31 18.69 8.09
C LYS A 194 -6.75 17.79 6.93
N ILE A 195 -6.10 16.63 6.74
CA ILE A 195 -6.39 15.74 5.61
C ILE A 195 -7.37 14.64 6.00
N PHE A 196 -7.27 14.09 7.21
CA PHE A 196 -8.02 12.90 7.60
C PHE A 196 -9.28 13.17 8.43
N LEU A 197 -9.52 14.44 8.80
CA LEU A 197 -10.71 14.90 9.51
C LEU A 197 -11.37 16.04 8.73
N HIS A 198 -12.67 16.24 8.95
CA HIS A 198 -13.36 17.47 8.58
C HIS A 198 -12.76 18.66 9.33
N GLU A 199 -13.00 19.88 8.84
CA GLU A 199 -12.48 21.12 9.46
C GLU A 199 -12.92 21.30 10.91
N ASP A 200 -14.09 20.78 11.27
CA ASP A 200 -14.62 20.77 12.64
C ASP A 200 -14.03 19.68 13.54
N GLY A 201 -13.11 18.87 13.01
CA GLY A 201 -12.43 17.77 13.70
C GLY A 201 -13.22 16.46 13.72
N THR A 202 -14.38 16.38 13.07
CA THR A 202 -15.17 15.14 12.95
C THR A 202 -14.60 14.21 11.88
N PHE A 203 -14.95 12.93 11.95
CA PHE A 203 -14.51 11.94 10.96
C PHE A 203 -15.43 11.97 9.73
N TYR A 204 -14.83 11.78 8.56
CA TYR A 204 -15.58 11.42 7.37
C TYR A 204 -16.41 10.16 7.59
N GLN A 205 -17.65 10.16 7.12
CA GLN A 205 -18.57 9.03 7.20
C GLN A 205 -18.47 8.14 5.95
N PRO A 206 -18.78 6.84 6.06
CA PRO A 206 -18.85 5.96 4.89
C PRO A 206 -19.75 6.53 3.79
N GLY A 207 -19.23 6.54 2.56
CA GLY A 207 -19.89 7.11 1.38
C GLY A 207 -19.58 8.58 1.11
N GLU A 208 -19.07 9.35 2.09
CA GLU A 208 -18.58 10.70 1.83
C GLU A 208 -17.34 10.68 0.93
N ILE A 209 -17.18 11.74 0.12
CA ILE A 209 -16.03 11.87 -0.77
C ILE A 209 -14.87 12.51 0.00
N TRP A 210 -13.75 11.81 0.04
CA TRP A 210 -12.50 12.24 0.67
C TRP A 210 -11.47 12.60 -0.40
N VAL A 211 -11.06 13.88 -0.40
CA VAL A 211 -10.15 14.50 -1.38
C VAL A 211 -8.78 14.73 -0.74
N GLN A 212 -7.71 14.56 -1.55
CA GLN A 212 -6.32 14.65 -1.11
C GLN A 212 -5.51 15.55 -2.05
N ASP A 213 -5.88 16.83 -2.15
CA ASP A 213 -5.30 17.77 -3.11
C ASP A 213 -3.77 17.93 -3.03
N ASP A 214 -3.23 17.99 -1.81
CA ASP A 214 -1.77 18.09 -1.60
C ASP A 214 -1.03 16.83 -2.09
N LEU A 215 -1.66 15.66 -1.98
CA LEU A 215 -1.14 14.41 -2.51
C LEU A 215 -1.23 14.38 -4.04
N ALA A 216 -2.35 14.81 -4.61
CA ALA A 216 -2.51 14.93 -6.06
C ALA A 216 -1.43 15.83 -6.68
N GLU A 217 -1.15 16.99 -6.08
CA GLU A 217 -0.05 17.85 -6.55
C GLU A 217 1.33 17.18 -6.41
N THR A 218 1.51 16.31 -5.42
CA THR A 218 2.76 15.56 -5.25
C THR A 218 2.90 14.50 -6.32
N LEU A 219 1.82 13.79 -6.64
CA LEU A 219 1.78 12.79 -7.71
C LEU A 219 1.98 13.44 -9.08
N GLU A 220 1.39 14.60 -9.35
CA GLU A 220 1.66 15.39 -10.57
C GLU A 220 3.15 15.74 -10.71
N ARG A 221 3.79 16.20 -9.62
CA ARG A 221 5.24 16.45 -9.65
C ARG A 221 6.05 15.20 -10.01
N ILE A 222 5.66 14.03 -9.50
CA ILE A 222 6.30 12.75 -9.81
C ILE A 222 6.01 12.31 -11.25
N GLN A 223 4.81 12.58 -11.76
CA GLN A 223 4.45 12.31 -13.15
C GLN A 223 5.33 13.13 -14.10
N ASP A 224 5.44 14.44 -13.84
CA ASP A 224 6.16 15.39 -14.70
C ASP A 224 7.68 15.24 -14.65
N ASN A 225 8.23 14.86 -13.50
CA ASN A 225 9.68 14.91 -13.23
C ASN A 225 10.26 13.56 -12.82
N GLY A 226 9.50 12.47 -12.94
CA GLY A 226 9.92 11.15 -12.47
C GLY A 226 10.20 11.16 -10.96
N LYS A 227 11.18 10.36 -10.50
CA LYS A 227 11.56 10.34 -9.08
C LYS A 227 12.01 11.71 -8.56
N ASP A 228 12.60 12.57 -9.39
CA ASP A 228 13.07 13.88 -8.98
C ASP A 228 11.90 14.82 -8.57
N GLY A 229 10.67 14.52 -8.99
CA GLY A 229 9.45 15.14 -8.47
C GLY A 229 9.22 14.93 -6.97
N PHE A 230 9.80 13.87 -6.39
CA PHE A 230 9.78 13.55 -4.97
C PHE A 230 11.10 13.91 -4.26
N TYR A 231 12.23 13.45 -4.81
CA TYR A 231 13.56 13.54 -4.17
C TYR A 231 14.27 14.88 -4.37
N LYS A 232 13.74 15.75 -5.24
CA LYS A 232 14.24 17.11 -5.47
C LYS A 232 13.08 18.12 -5.44
N GLY A 233 13.40 19.38 -5.75
CA GLY A 233 12.39 20.43 -5.93
C GLY A 233 11.51 20.72 -4.71
N LYS A 234 10.22 20.96 -4.97
CA LYS A 234 9.21 21.37 -3.97
C LYS A 234 9.00 20.28 -2.91
N THR A 235 8.79 19.02 -3.33
CA THR A 235 8.48 17.90 -2.42
C THR A 235 9.62 17.65 -1.44
N ALA A 236 10.87 17.54 -1.92
CA ALA A 236 12.01 17.31 -1.03
C ALA A 236 12.24 18.47 -0.04
N ARG A 237 11.98 19.72 -0.46
CA ARG A 237 12.02 20.88 0.44
C ARG A 237 10.95 20.77 1.53
N LEU A 238 9.71 20.45 1.17
CA LEU A 238 8.61 20.31 2.14
C LEU A 238 8.91 19.21 3.18
N ILE A 239 9.45 18.07 2.75
CA ILE A 239 9.84 16.98 3.66
C ILE A 239 10.94 17.45 4.61
N ALA A 240 12.03 18.02 4.09
CA ALA A 240 13.16 18.46 4.91
C ALA A 240 12.79 19.59 5.89
N ASP A 241 11.94 20.54 5.45
CA ASP A 241 11.45 21.63 6.29
C ASP A 241 10.54 21.09 7.40
N PHE A 242 9.67 20.13 7.09
CA PHE A 242 8.83 19.46 8.09
C PHE A 242 9.67 18.68 9.10
N MET A 243 10.66 17.91 8.63
CA MET A 243 11.59 17.18 9.49
C MET A 243 12.31 18.13 10.43
N LYS A 244 12.98 19.16 9.90
CA LYS A 244 13.69 20.16 10.70
C LYS A 244 12.78 20.83 11.73
N LYS A 245 11.55 21.21 11.35
CA LYS A 245 10.60 21.87 12.26
C LYS A 245 10.17 20.97 13.43
N ASN A 246 10.11 19.66 13.21
CA ASN A 246 9.59 18.71 14.20
C ASN A 246 10.70 17.91 14.91
N GLY A 247 11.98 18.23 14.69
CA GLY A 247 13.12 17.53 15.30
C GLY A 247 13.55 16.24 14.58
N GLY A 248 13.10 16.05 13.33
CA GLY A 248 13.55 14.99 12.43
C GLY A 248 14.92 15.25 11.81
N ILE A 249 15.50 14.19 11.26
CA ILE A 249 16.89 14.20 10.77
C ILE A 249 17.03 13.90 9.26
N ILE A 250 15.93 13.70 8.54
CA ILE A 250 15.96 13.62 7.07
C ILE A 250 16.14 15.03 6.50
N THR A 251 17.16 15.18 5.65
CA THR A 251 17.48 16.41 4.94
C THR A 251 17.27 16.28 3.43
N ARG A 252 17.45 17.37 2.70
CA ARG A 252 17.48 17.34 1.23
C ARG A 252 18.66 16.54 0.68
N GLU A 253 19.76 16.45 1.42
CA GLU A 253 20.91 15.65 1.02
C GLU A 253 20.60 14.15 1.12
N ASP A 254 19.89 13.74 2.17
CA ASP A 254 19.41 12.38 2.33
C ASP A 254 18.52 11.96 1.17
N LEU A 255 17.52 12.79 0.85
CA LEU A 255 16.60 12.56 -0.26
C LEU A 255 17.33 12.54 -1.61
N GLY A 256 18.27 13.45 -1.83
CA GLY A 256 19.05 13.50 -3.07
C GLY A 256 20.01 12.32 -3.28
N LYS A 257 20.33 11.57 -2.21
CA LYS A 257 21.21 10.38 -2.21
C LYS A 257 20.44 9.05 -2.13
N TYR A 258 19.11 9.10 -2.17
CA TYR A 258 18.29 7.91 -2.40
C TYR A 258 18.25 7.60 -3.89
#